data_AF-A0ABC9CDD3-F1
#
_entry.id   AF-A0ABC9CDD3-F1
#
_cell.length_a   1.000
_cell.length_b   1.000
_cell.length_c   1.000
_cell.angle_alpha   90.00
_cell.angle_beta   90.00
_cell.angle_gamma   90.00
#
_symmetry.space_group_name_H-M   'P 1'
#
loop_
_entity.id
_entity.type
_entity.pdbx_description
1 polymer ?
#
loop_
_entity_poly.entity_id
_entity_poly.type
_entity_poly.pdbx_seq_one_letter_code
_entity_poly.pdbx_strand_id
1 'polypeptide(L)'
;MKRAAPHDAGGDDSSDRRHIPRVIRNALERRHPRAAGYGPAVPVQMALAHRWARYDDVVAALRSLGNLSLLEQPARDDARATVRGLFQHPTPFDAGARFPEAEVFLLVDHGKFGQCVSRIQKELLRVEAATRGYNWQRVIAACEAFMEAVSSAAATATLVWPEEPGKPVLYDRAVFEEAFQITWTDA
;
A
#
# COMPACT_ATOMS: atom_id res chain seq x y z
N MET A 1 72.65 -41.38 26.47
CA MET A 1 71.71 -40.33 26.01
C MET A 1 70.60 -40.98 25.18
N LYS A 2 69.34 -40.63 25.49
CA LYS A 2 68.07 -40.78 24.74
C LYS A 2 67.56 -42.18 24.29
N ARG A 3 66.44 -42.58 24.91
CA ARG A 3 65.42 -43.53 24.44
C ARG A 3 64.51 -42.84 23.40
N ALA A 4 63.99 -43.58 22.43
CA ALA A 4 62.59 -44.02 22.37
C ALA A 4 62.25 -44.63 20.99
N ALA A 5 61.58 -45.77 21.02
CA ALA A 5 60.92 -46.41 19.88
C ALA A 5 59.50 -45.83 19.67
N PRO A 6 58.86 -46.11 18.52
CA PRO A 6 57.68 -45.39 18.02
C PRO A 6 56.36 -46.17 18.26
N HIS A 7 55.25 -45.44 18.43
CA HIS A 7 53.88 -45.81 18.04
C HIS A 7 52.93 -44.66 18.40
N ASP A 8 52.18 -44.09 17.47
CA ASP A 8 50.80 -44.54 17.21
C ASP A 8 50.12 -43.70 16.11
N ALA A 9 49.27 -44.37 15.36
CA ALA A 9 48.46 -43.85 14.27
C ALA A 9 47.05 -43.43 14.76
N GLY A 10 46.36 -42.64 13.93
CA GLY A 10 44.96 -42.21 14.12
C GLY A 10 44.91 -40.77 14.63
N GLY A 11 44.52 -39.78 13.83
CA GLY A 11 43.24 -39.72 13.14
C GLY A 11 42.23 -39.08 14.09
N ASP A 12 41.94 -37.79 13.92
CA ASP A 12 40.56 -37.36 13.64
C ASP A 12 40.54 -35.86 13.29
N ASP A 13 40.19 -35.64 12.04
CA ASP A 13 39.73 -34.39 11.45
C ASP A 13 38.35 -34.08 12.01
N SER A 14 38.24 -33.48 13.21
CA SER A 14 37.00 -32.83 13.63
C SER A 14 37.11 -32.13 14.99
N SER A 15 37.41 -30.84 15.05
CA SER A 15 36.64 -29.96 15.98
C SER A 15 36.75 -28.46 15.74
N ASP A 16 37.20 -27.99 14.56
CA ASP A 16 37.06 -26.56 14.20
C ASP A 16 35.62 -26.19 13.80
N ARG A 17 34.65 -26.88 14.40
CA ARG A 17 33.24 -26.49 14.41
C ARG A 17 33.08 -25.43 15.48
N ARG A 18 33.39 -24.19 15.09
CA ARG A 18 32.79 -22.93 15.55
C ARG A 18 31.97 -23.14 16.82
N HIS A 19 32.58 -22.89 17.97
CA HIS A 19 31.91 -22.89 19.26
C HIS A 19 30.92 -21.72 19.29
N ILE A 20 29.78 -21.89 18.63
CA ILE A 20 28.65 -20.98 18.72
C ILE A 20 28.16 -21.10 20.15
N PRO A 21 28.21 -20.03 20.97
CA PRO A 21 27.73 -20.05 22.35
C PRO A 21 26.32 -20.66 22.40
N ARG A 22 26.06 -21.56 23.36
CA ARG A 22 24.78 -22.28 23.51
C ARG A 22 23.55 -21.35 23.47
N VAL A 23 23.72 -20.09 23.87
CA VAL A 23 22.69 -19.04 23.81
C VAL A 23 22.27 -18.71 22.37
N ILE A 24 23.22 -18.66 21.43
CA ILE A 24 22.94 -18.43 19.99
C ILE A 24 22.34 -19.69 19.36
N ARG A 25 22.79 -20.88 19.77
CA ARG A 25 22.18 -22.15 19.32
C ARG A 25 20.72 -22.28 19.79
N ASN A 26 20.43 -21.92 21.05
CA ASN A 26 19.06 -21.92 21.57
C ASN A 26 18.19 -20.80 20.95
N ALA A 27 18.79 -19.70 20.48
CA ALA A 27 18.08 -18.68 19.71
C ALA A 27 17.75 -19.15 18.27
N LEU A 28 18.60 -20.01 17.68
CA LEU A 28 18.34 -20.66 16.39
C LEU A 28 17.37 -21.86 16.50
N GLU A 29 17.42 -22.61 17.60
CA GLU A 29 16.61 -23.82 17.84
C GLU A 29 15.22 -23.50 18.41
N ARG A 30 15.02 -22.31 18.97
CA ARG A 30 13.68 -21.74 19.12
C ARG A 30 13.17 -21.30 17.74
N ARG A 31 12.98 -22.27 16.84
CA ARG A 31 11.95 -22.20 15.82
C ARG A 31 10.64 -22.10 16.56
N HIS A 32 10.27 -20.89 16.94
CA HIS A 32 8.86 -20.54 16.97
C HIS A 32 8.27 -21.06 15.65
N PRO A 33 7.11 -21.74 15.65
CA PRO A 33 6.42 -22.04 14.40
C PRO A 33 6.43 -20.74 13.61
N ARG A 34 7.00 -20.77 12.39
CA ARG A 34 7.07 -19.56 11.56
C ARG A 34 5.61 -19.16 11.40
N ALA A 35 5.20 -18.08 12.06
CA ALA A 35 3.86 -17.57 11.89
C ALA A 35 3.69 -17.28 10.40
N ALA A 36 2.57 -17.70 9.82
CA ALA A 36 2.31 -17.46 8.42
C ALA A 36 2.35 -15.95 8.15
N GLY A 37 3.01 -15.53 7.08
CA GLY A 37 3.26 -14.11 6.87
C GLY A 37 4.06 -13.77 5.62
N TYR A 38 4.00 -12.49 5.25
CA TYR A 38 4.81 -11.93 4.17
C TYR A 38 6.25 -11.65 4.60
N GLY A 39 7.18 -11.93 3.71
CA GLY A 39 8.56 -11.46 3.77
C GLY A 39 9.12 -11.17 2.36
N PRO A 40 10.26 -10.46 2.23
CA PRO A 40 11.08 -9.90 3.30
C PRO A 40 10.49 -8.65 3.96
N ALA A 41 10.98 -8.29 5.16
CA ALA A 41 10.34 -7.27 6.02
C ALA A 41 10.34 -5.85 5.43
N VAL A 42 11.40 -5.44 4.71
CA VAL A 42 11.49 -4.07 4.17
C VAL A 42 10.44 -3.80 3.09
N PRO A 43 10.28 -4.64 2.05
CA PRO A 43 9.22 -4.42 1.09
C PRO A 43 7.81 -4.55 1.67
N VAL A 44 7.62 -5.39 2.70
CA VAL A 44 6.37 -5.42 3.48
C VAL A 44 6.08 -4.07 4.14
N GLN A 45 7.07 -3.46 4.79
CA GLN A 45 6.92 -2.12 5.38
C GLN A 45 6.62 -1.05 4.33
N MET A 46 7.23 -1.14 3.15
CA MET A 46 6.92 -0.24 2.03
C MET A 46 5.47 -0.40 1.57
N ALA A 47 4.99 -1.63 1.41
CA ALA A 47 3.60 -1.91 1.07
C ALA A 47 2.61 -1.39 2.15
N LEU A 48 2.96 -1.54 3.43
CA LEU A 48 2.15 -1.06 4.56
C LEU A 48 2.09 0.47 4.64
N ALA A 49 3.07 1.19 4.09
CA ALA A 49 3.12 2.66 4.14
C ALA A 49 2.09 3.32 3.22
N HIS A 50 1.59 2.59 2.22
CA HIS A 50 0.63 3.13 1.26
C HIS A 50 -0.80 3.15 1.78
N ARG A 51 -1.61 4.01 1.17
CA ARG A 51 -3.06 4.08 1.38
C ARG A 51 -3.78 3.18 0.39
N TRP A 52 -4.20 2.02 0.88
CA TRP A 52 -4.99 1.06 0.12
C TRP A 52 -6.46 1.48 0.09
N ALA A 53 -7.16 1.17 -1.00
CA ALA A 53 -8.61 1.23 -1.07
C ALA A 53 -9.12 0.18 -2.07
N ARG A 54 -10.29 -0.41 -1.83
CA ARG A 54 -10.92 -1.32 -2.80
C ARG A 54 -11.30 -0.54 -4.04
N TYR A 55 -11.15 -1.15 -5.21
CA TYR A 55 -11.52 -0.53 -6.49
C TYR A 55 -12.99 -0.06 -6.49
N ASP A 56 -13.91 -0.90 -6.00
CA ASP A 56 -15.33 -0.58 -5.95
C ASP A 56 -15.63 0.63 -5.07
N ASP A 57 -14.96 0.75 -3.92
CA ASP A 57 -15.11 1.87 -3.00
C ASP A 57 -14.62 3.17 -3.65
N VAL A 58 -13.49 3.11 -4.37
CA VAL A 58 -12.95 4.25 -5.13
C VAL A 58 -13.93 4.68 -6.21
N VAL A 59 -14.44 3.74 -7.02
CA VAL A 59 -15.40 4.04 -8.09
C VAL A 59 -16.70 4.62 -7.51
N ALA A 60 -17.20 4.07 -6.41
CA ALA A 60 -18.38 4.57 -5.71
C ALA A 60 -18.17 6.00 -5.20
N ALA A 61 -17.02 6.27 -4.56
CA ALA A 61 -16.66 7.59 -4.06
C ALA A 61 -16.54 8.62 -5.20
N LEU A 62 -15.82 8.30 -6.27
CA LEU A 62 -15.67 9.20 -7.43
C LEU A 62 -17.01 9.49 -8.10
N ARG A 63 -17.88 8.48 -8.24
CA ARG A 63 -19.25 8.66 -8.74
C ARG A 63 -20.06 9.57 -7.81
N SER A 64 -19.97 9.38 -6.50
CA SER A 64 -20.65 10.22 -5.53
C SER A 64 -20.22 11.68 -5.66
N LEU A 65 -18.90 11.92 -5.70
CA LEU A 65 -18.34 13.27 -5.85
C LEU A 65 -18.78 13.96 -7.15
N GLY A 66 -18.88 13.21 -8.25
CA GLY A 66 -19.33 13.74 -9.55
C GLY A 66 -20.81 14.17 -9.57
N ASN A 67 -21.62 13.74 -8.60
CA ASN A 67 -23.05 14.03 -8.53
C ASN A 67 -23.42 15.09 -7.48
N LEU A 68 -22.44 15.68 -6.77
CA LEU A 68 -22.68 16.65 -5.71
C LEU A 68 -22.85 18.08 -6.25
N SER A 69 -23.81 18.82 -5.68
CA SER A 69 -23.93 20.27 -5.86
C SER A 69 -23.14 21.00 -4.78
N LEU A 70 -21.87 21.33 -5.05
CA LEU A 70 -20.99 22.00 -4.07
C LEU A 70 -21.38 23.44 -3.71
N LEU A 71 -22.48 23.95 -4.26
CA LEU A 71 -23.08 25.23 -3.88
C LEU A 71 -23.69 25.17 -2.48
N GLU A 72 -24.11 23.99 -2.04
CA GLU A 72 -24.75 23.75 -0.76
C GLU A 72 -23.73 23.32 0.31
N GLN A 73 -23.92 23.81 1.55
CA GLN A 73 -23.03 23.44 2.65
C GLN A 73 -23.04 21.94 2.97
N PRO A 74 -24.20 21.27 3.04
CA PRO A 74 -24.25 19.82 3.27
C PRO A 74 -23.45 19.03 2.22
N ALA A 75 -23.60 19.38 0.94
CA ALA A 75 -22.87 18.72 -0.14
C ALA A 75 -21.34 18.92 -0.04
N ARG A 76 -20.86 20.06 0.46
CA ARG A 76 -19.43 20.27 0.72
C ARG A 76 -18.94 19.41 1.89
N ASP A 77 -19.73 19.25 2.93
CA ASP A 77 -19.39 18.39 4.07
C ASP A 77 -19.40 16.91 3.66
N ASP A 78 -20.34 16.48 2.83
CA ASP A 78 -20.39 15.14 2.23
C ASP A 78 -19.19 14.89 1.30
N ALA A 79 -18.83 15.86 0.46
CA ALA A 79 -17.63 15.79 -0.36
C ALA A 79 -16.37 15.63 0.49
N ARG A 80 -16.26 16.40 1.58
CA ARG A 80 -15.13 16.31 2.52
C ARG A 80 -15.06 14.94 3.20
N ALA A 81 -16.20 14.42 3.63
CA ALA A 81 -16.29 13.09 4.24
C ALA A 81 -15.90 12.00 3.24
N THR A 82 -16.36 12.10 1.99
CA THR A 82 -16.08 11.15 0.91
C THR A 82 -14.59 11.13 0.54
N VAL A 83 -13.99 12.31 0.32
CA VAL A 83 -12.56 12.43 0.04
C VAL A 83 -11.72 11.90 1.20
N ARG A 84 -12.11 12.17 2.45
CA ARG A 84 -11.44 11.61 3.63
C ARG A 84 -11.56 10.08 3.68
N GLY A 85 -12.75 9.55 3.35
CA GLY A 85 -13.02 8.12 3.33
C GLY A 85 -12.07 7.33 2.43
N LEU A 86 -11.71 7.89 1.26
CA LEU A 86 -10.75 7.29 0.34
C LEU A 86 -9.38 6.96 0.96
N PHE A 87 -8.97 7.68 2.01
CA PHE A 87 -7.69 7.47 2.69
C PHE A 87 -7.81 6.64 3.98
N GLN A 88 -9.02 6.21 4.34
CA GLN A 88 -9.35 5.58 5.62
C GLN A 88 -9.83 4.13 5.44
N HIS A 89 -9.18 3.36 4.57
CA HIS A 89 -9.43 1.92 4.48
C HIS A 89 -8.34 1.13 5.21
N PRO A 90 -8.70 -0.06 5.76
CA PRO A 90 -7.71 -0.96 6.32
C PRO A 90 -6.76 -1.48 5.23
N THR A 91 -5.52 -1.74 5.61
CA THR A 91 -4.56 -2.43 4.76
C THR A 91 -5.06 -3.86 4.48
N PRO A 92 -5.03 -4.35 3.23
CA PRO A 92 -5.67 -5.63 2.84
C PRO A 92 -4.86 -6.88 3.22
N PHE A 93 -3.81 -6.74 4.03
CA PHE A 93 -2.97 -7.84 4.49
C PHE A 93 -2.35 -7.51 5.85
N ASP A 94 -1.98 -8.53 6.61
CA ASP A 94 -1.35 -8.41 7.93
C ASP A 94 -0.52 -9.67 8.29
N ALA A 95 0.12 -9.69 9.45
CA ALA A 95 0.75 -10.85 10.06
C ALA A 95 -0.30 -11.95 10.35
N GLY A 96 -0.48 -12.85 9.40
CA GLY A 96 -1.48 -13.93 9.47
C GLY A 96 -2.65 -13.77 8.49
N ALA A 97 -2.72 -12.67 7.74
CA ALA A 97 -3.69 -12.47 6.68
C ALA A 97 -2.99 -12.15 5.35
N ARG A 98 -3.05 -13.09 4.41
CA ARG A 98 -2.56 -12.90 3.04
C ARG A 98 -3.49 -11.94 2.29
N PHE A 99 -2.97 -11.22 1.30
CA PHE A 99 -3.76 -10.35 0.43
C PHE A 99 -4.95 -11.13 -0.18
N PRO A 100 -6.17 -10.57 -0.22
CA PRO A 100 -7.35 -11.27 -0.71
C PRO A 100 -7.25 -11.61 -2.19
N GLU A 101 -7.72 -12.80 -2.59
CA GLU A 101 -7.63 -13.29 -3.98
C GLU A 101 -8.73 -12.72 -4.88
N ALA A 102 -9.92 -12.54 -4.33
CA ALA A 102 -11.13 -12.20 -5.08
C ALA A 102 -11.41 -10.68 -5.13
N GLU A 103 -10.48 -9.86 -4.65
CA GLU A 103 -10.66 -8.42 -4.52
C GLU A 103 -9.51 -7.66 -5.19
N VAL A 104 -9.83 -6.49 -5.74
CA VAL A 104 -8.88 -5.62 -6.43
C VAL A 104 -8.75 -4.31 -5.66
N PHE A 105 -7.51 -3.88 -5.45
CA PHE A 105 -7.18 -2.66 -4.72
C PHE A 105 -6.40 -1.66 -5.57
N LEU A 106 -6.44 -0.42 -5.09
CA LEU A 106 -5.69 0.72 -5.59
C LEU A 106 -4.88 1.34 -4.46
N LEU A 107 -3.75 1.95 -4.82
CA LEU A 107 -3.03 2.87 -3.95
C LEU A 107 -3.52 4.29 -4.23
N VAL A 108 -4.30 4.87 -3.31
CA VAL A 108 -4.94 6.19 -3.51
C VAL A 108 -3.96 7.35 -3.37
N ASP A 109 -2.74 7.09 -2.93
CA ASP A 109 -1.67 8.06 -2.68
C ASP A 109 -0.49 7.94 -3.67
N HIS A 110 -0.55 6.98 -4.61
CA HIS A 110 0.58 6.65 -5.47
C HIS A 110 0.35 7.00 -6.94
N GLY A 111 1.43 7.32 -7.65
CA GLY A 111 1.44 7.56 -9.09
C GLY A 111 0.53 8.72 -9.53
N LYS A 112 0.06 8.67 -10.78
CA LYS A 112 -0.83 9.71 -11.32
C LYS A 112 -2.19 9.72 -10.63
N PHE A 113 -2.69 8.56 -10.22
CA PHE A 113 -3.98 8.49 -9.53
C PHE A 113 -3.93 9.24 -8.19
N GLY A 114 -2.88 9.06 -7.39
CA GLY A 114 -2.69 9.84 -6.15
C GLY A 114 -2.57 11.35 -6.38
N GLN A 115 -1.99 11.77 -7.51
CA GLN A 115 -1.97 13.18 -7.91
C GLN A 115 -3.38 13.70 -8.23
N CYS A 116 -4.21 12.91 -8.91
CA CYS A 116 -5.60 13.25 -9.19
C CYS A 116 -6.43 13.36 -7.89
N VAL A 117 -6.31 12.40 -6.96
CA VAL A 117 -7.01 12.44 -5.67
C VAL A 117 -6.56 13.66 -4.84
N SER A 118 -5.26 13.96 -4.83
CA SER A 118 -4.73 15.16 -4.17
C SER A 118 -5.28 16.46 -4.80
N ARG A 119 -5.47 16.48 -6.14
CA ARG A 119 -6.10 17.61 -6.84
C ARG A 119 -7.55 17.79 -6.40
N ILE A 120 -8.34 16.72 -6.27
CA ILE A 120 -9.73 16.79 -5.77
C ILE A 120 -9.76 17.46 -4.39
N GLN A 121 -8.90 17.03 -3.47
CA GLN A 121 -8.84 17.63 -2.12
C GLN A 121 -8.50 19.12 -2.18
N LYS A 122 -7.55 19.52 -3.02
CA LYS A 122 -7.14 20.91 -3.21
C LYS A 122 -8.27 21.77 -3.79
N GLU A 123 -8.98 21.28 -4.81
CA GLU A 123 -10.08 22.03 -5.42
C GLU A 123 -11.30 22.13 -4.49
N LEU A 124 -11.57 21.12 -3.65
CA LEU A 124 -12.59 21.21 -2.61
C LEU A 124 -12.31 22.37 -1.63
N LEU A 125 -11.06 22.49 -1.17
CA LEU A 125 -10.66 23.61 -0.31
C LEU A 125 -10.82 24.97 -1.00
N ARG A 126 -10.61 25.04 -2.32
CA ARG A 126 -10.83 26.26 -3.11
C ARG A 126 -12.30 26.61 -3.21
N VAL A 127 -13.19 25.62 -3.38
CA VAL A 127 -14.64 25.84 -3.37
C VAL A 127 -15.09 26.37 -2.01
N GLU A 128 -14.61 25.77 -0.91
CA GLU A 128 -14.91 26.22 0.46
C GLU A 128 -14.41 27.65 0.72
N ALA A 129 -13.25 28.02 0.19
CA ALA A 129 -12.72 29.37 0.30
C ALA A 129 -13.53 30.38 -0.53
N ALA A 130 -13.91 30.03 -1.77
CA ALA A 130 -14.64 30.90 -2.67
C ALA A 130 -16.06 31.21 -2.17
N THR A 131 -16.74 30.21 -1.59
CA THR A 131 -18.11 30.33 -1.07
C THR A 131 -18.23 31.26 0.13
N ARG A 132 -17.14 31.51 0.87
CA ARG A 132 -17.10 32.50 1.97
C ARG A 132 -17.05 33.96 1.48
N GLY A 133 -16.55 34.20 0.27
CA GLY A 133 -16.27 35.54 -0.26
C GLY A 133 -17.37 36.16 -1.11
N TYR A 134 -18.52 35.48 -1.29
CA TYR A 134 -19.66 35.90 -2.11
C TYR A 134 -19.32 36.33 -3.56
N ASN A 135 -18.20 35.86 -4.11
CA ASN A 135 -17.83 36.08 -5.51
C ASN A 135 -18.28 34.88 -6.35
N TRP A 136 -19.42 35.03 -7.02
CA TRP A 136 -20.04 33.91 -7.75
C TRP A 136 -19.20 33.39 -8.92
N GLN A 137 -18.45 34.27 -9.61
CA GLN A 137 -17.55 33.84 -10.68
C GLN A 137 -16.43 32.94 -10.15
N ARG A 138 -15.86 33.28 -8.98
CA ARG A 138 -14.86 32.43 -8.31
C ARG A 138 -15.44 31.09 -7.83
N VAL A 139 -16.69 31.09 -7.37
CA VAL A 139 -17.38 29.86 -6.95
C VAL A 139 -17.60 28.93 -8.14
N ILE A 140 -18.10 29.44 -9.27
CA ILE A 140 -18.30 28.64 -10.50
C ILE A 140 -16.97 28.04 -10.96
N ALA A 141 -15.93 28.86 -11.11
CA ALA A 141 -14.62 28.39 -11.57
C ALA A 141 -14.01 27.33 -10.64
N ALA A 142 -14.20 27.46 -9.32
CA ALA A 142 -13.73 26.47 -8.36
C ALA A 142 -14.53 25.15 -8.47
N CYS A 143 -15.84 25.21 -8.70
CA CYS A 143 -16.67 24.02 -8.91
C CYS A 143 -16.32 23.31 -10.21
N GLU A 144 -16.08 24.05 -11.29
CA GLU A 144 -15.63 23.50 -12.58
C GLU A 144 -14.27 22.79 -12.43
N ALA A 145 -13.30 23.44 -11.77
CA ALA A 145 -12.00 22.85 -11.51
C ALA A 145 -12.09 21.58 -10.64
N PHE A 146 -13.00 21.57 -9.66
CA PHE A 146 -13.28 20.39 -8.85
C PHE A 146 -13.85 19.24 -9.70
N MET A 147 -14.88 19.50 -10.52
CA MET A 147 -15.48 18.49 -11.39
C MET A 147 -14.48 17.95 -12.42
N GLU A 148 -13.60 18.81 -12.95
CA GLU A 148 -12.50 18.40 -13.83
C GLU A 148 -11.53 17.47 -13.09
N ALA A 149 -11.19 17.78 -11.84
CA ALA A 149 -10.33 16.93 -11.02
C ALA A 149 -10.96 15.56 -10.74
N VAL A 150 -12.25 15.52 -10.40
CA VAL A 150 -13.02 14.27 -10.22
C VAL A 150 -13.07 13.48 -11.52
N SER A 151 -13.35 14.13 -12.65
CA SER A 151 -13.41 13.48 -13.96
C SER A 151 -12.05 12.90 -14.37
N SER A 152 -10.96 13.64 -14.12
CA SER A 152 -9.60 13.16 -14.37
C SER A 152 -9.24 11.97 -13.49
N ALA A 153 -9.62 11.97 -12.21
CA ALA A 153 -9.43 10.83 -11.33
C ALA A 153 -10.25 9.61 -11.77
N ALA A 154 -11.52 9.82 -12.16
CA ALA A 154 -12.39 8.76 -12.66
C ALA A 154 -11.82 8.16 -13.95
N ALA A 155 -11.44 8.99 -14.91
CA ALA A 155 -10.79 8.53 -16.14
C ALA A 155 -9.53 7.72 -15.82
N THR A 156 -8.68 8.22 -14.91
CA THR A 156 -7.46 7.53 -14.49
C THR A 156 -7.77 6.17 -13.86
N ALA A 157 -8.78 6.08 -12.99
CA ALA A 157 -9.20 4.84 -12.34
C ALA A 157 -9.78 3.83 -13.35
N THR A 158 -10.47 4.30 -14.40
CA THR A 158 -11.14 3.45 -15.39
C THR A 158 -10.37 3.28 -16.69
N LEU A 159 -9.08 3.61 -16.76
CA LEU A 159 -8.28 3.50 -17.99
C LEU A 159 -8.06 2.00 -18.36
N VAL A 160 -9.02 1.40 -19.07
CA VAL A 160 -9.13 -0.05 -19.40
C VAL A 160 -8.05 -0.60 -20.35
N TRP A 161 -7.30 0.23 -21.07
CA TRP A 161 -6.35 -0.27 -22.09
C TRP A 161 -5.02 -0.80 -21.51
N PRO A 162 -4.41 -1.86 -22.04
CA PRO A 162 -3.10 -2.29 -21.57
C PRO A 162 -2.02 -1.29 -22.06
N GLU A 163 -1.11 -0.90 -21.15
CA GLU A 163 0.18 -0.23 -21.44
C GLU A 163 0.22 1.29 -21.74
N GLU A 164 -0.62 2.13 -21.13
CA GLU A 164 -0.31 3.58 -21.15
C GLU A 164 0.45 4.02 -19.90
N PRO A 165 1.54 4.79 -20.05
CA PRO A 165 2.27 5.36 -18.92
C PRO A 165 1.33 6.29 -18.13
N GLY A 166 1.04 5.90 -16.89
CA GLY A 166 0.21 6.69 -15.98
C GLY A 166 -1.08 6.05 -15.49
N LYS A 167 -1.37 4.82 -15.90
CA LYS A 167 -2.47 4.06 -15.30
C LYS A 167 -2.19 3.76 -13.83
N PRO A 168 -3.20 3.79 -12.96
CA PRO A 168 -3.06 3.22 -11.64
C PRO A 168 -2.84 1.72 -11.79
N VAL A 169 -1.96 1.18 -10.97
CA VAL A 169 -1.80 -0.27 -10.87
C VAL A 169 -2.99 -0.79 -10.07
N LEU A 170 -3.72 -1.74 -10.65
CA LEU A 170 -4.74 -2.52 -9.97
C LEU A 170 -4.06 -3.72 -9.35
N TYR A 171 -4.17 -3.83 -8.03
CA TYR A 171 -3.52 -4.88 -7.25
C TYR A 171 -4.54 -5.96 -6.93
N ASP A 172 -4.47 -7.07 -7.66
CA ASP A 172 -4.86 -8.37 -7.12
C ASP A 172 -3.67 -8.95 -6.32
N ARG A 173 -3.85 -10.13 -5.72
CA ARG A 173 -2.80 -10.79 -4.95
C ARG A 173 -1.51 -11.00 -5.75
N ALA A 174 -1.60 -11.44 -7.00
CA ALA A 174 -0.42 -11.79 -7.79
C ALA A 174 0.37 -10.52 -8.16
N VAL A 175 -0.33 -9.48 -8.63
CA VAL A 175 0.27 -8.18 -8.94
C VAL A 175 0.86 -7.53 -7.70
N PHE A 176 0.19 -7.64 -6.55
CA PHE A 176 0.70 -7.18 -5.26
C PHE A 176 2.02 -7.84 -4.88
N GLU A 177 2.06 -9.17 -4.88
CA GLU A 177 3.24 -9.93 -4.49
C GLU A 177 4.41 -9.69 -5.44
N GLU A 178 4.14 -9.59 -6.74
CA GLU A 178 5.12 -9.26 -7.77
C GLU A 178 5.63 -7.81 -7.62
N ALA A 179 4.74 -6.82 -7.53
CA ALA A 179 5.12 -5.41 -7.52
C ALA A 179 5.97 -5.04 -6.30
N PHE A 180 5.65 -5.61 -5.13
CA PHE A 180 6.41 -5.38 -3.90
C PHE A 180 7.53 -6.40 -3.68
N GLN A 181 7.69 -7.39 -4.57
CA GLN A 181 8.71 -8.45 -4.42
C GLN A 181 8.63 -9.15 -3.06
N ILE A 182 7.40 -9.46 -2.62
CA ILE A 182 7.12 -10.14 -1.36
C ILE A 182 6.57 -11.54 -1.60
N THR A 183 6.80 -12.43 -0.64
CA THR A 183 6.38 -13.82 -0.71
C THR A 183 5.69 -14.21 0.58
N TRP A 184 4.55 -14.88 0.45
CA TRP A 184 3.85 -15.46 1.59
C TRP A 184 4.51 -16.77 2.00
N THR A 185 4.77 -16.94 3.29
CA THR A 185 5.20 -18.21 3.88
C THR A 185 4.06 -18.76 4.71
N ASP A 186 3.66 -20.00 4.44
CA ASP A 186 2.69 -20.73 5.29
C ASP A 186 3.37 -21.25 6.58
N ALA A 187 2.55 -21.51 7.60
CA ALA A 187 3.00 -22.01 8.90
C ALA A 187 3.32 -23.51 8.90
#